data_AF-A0A0J5GPI1-F1
#
_entry.id   AF-A0A0J5GPI1-F1
#
_cell.length_a   1.000
_cell.length_b   1.000
_cell.length_c   1.000
_cell.angle_alpha   90.00
_cell.angle_beta   90.00
_cell.angle_gamma   90.00
#
_symmetry.space_group_name_H-M   'P 1'
#
loop_
_entity.id
_entity.type
_entity.pdbx_description
1 polymer ?
#
loop_
_entity_poly.entity_id
_entity_poly.type
_entity_poly.pdbx_seq_one_letter_code
_entity_poly.pdbx_strand_id
1 'polypeptide(L)'
;MQPTEWILNHNQEQIILQANKLTLFQQCKIIECVGSDNLHYLLFFHKDDFLTVQPLVEFDQASFLGHLEQKGSCIHAPSPLFSLLLPAAIS
;
A
#
# COMPACT_ATOMS: atom_id res chain seq x y z
N MET A 1 14.04 12.21 -3.41
CA MET A 1 13.14 11.36 -2.61
C MET A 1 12.03 10.91 -3.55
N GLN A 2 11.71 9.62 -3.60
CA GLN A 2 10.57 9.16 -4.38
C GLN A 2 9.27 9.66 -3.74
N PRO A 3 8.22 9.93 -4.53
CA PRO A 3 6.95 10.37 -3.98
C PRO A 3 6.38 9.29 -3.04
N THR A 4 6.12 9.68 -1.80
CA THR A 4 5.35 8.90 -0.82
C THR A 4 3.86 9.14 -0.95
N GLU A 5 3.45 9.83 -2.01
CA GLU A 5 2.08 10.27 -2.26
C GLU A 5 1.65 9.78 -3.64
N TRP A 6 0.43 9.27 -3.71
CA TRP A 6 -0.25 8.92 -4.96
C TRP A 6 -1.63 9.57 -5.02
N ILE A 7 -2.19 9.65 -6.23
CA ILE A 7 -3.53 10.18 -6.45
C ILE A 7 -4.42 9.04 -6.89
N LEU A 8 -5.46 8.76 -6.11
CA LEU A 8 -6.54 7.87 -6.51
C LEU A 8 -7.68 8.71 -7.10
N ASN A 9 -8.01 8.45 -8.36
CA ASN A 9 -9.21 9.01 -8.99
C ASN A 9 -10.39 8.09 -8.69
N HIS A 10 -11.31 8.53 -7.82
CA HIS A 10 -12.51 7.78 -7.48
C HIS A 10 -13.74 8.67 -7.67
N ASN A 11 -14.69 8.24 -8.51
CA ASN A 11 -15.95 8.97 -8.76
C ASN A 11 -15.78 10.47 -9.07
N GLN A 12 -14.78 10.83 -9.88
CA GLN A 12 -14.42 12.23 -10.24
C GLN A 12 -13.78 13.05 -9.10
N GLU A 13 -13.55 12.44 -7.94
CA GLU A 13 -12.79 13.04 -6.84
C GLU A 13 -11.35 12.51 -6.83
N GLN A 14 -10.43 13.36 -6.39
CA GLN A 14 -9.02 13.04 -6.21
C GLN A 14 -8.74 12.81 -4.73
N ILE A 15 -8.35 11.60 -4.38
CA ILE A 15 -7.94 11.23 -3.03
C ILE A 15 -6.41 11.15 -3.02
N ILE A 16 -5.79 11.99 -2.20
CA ILE A 16 -4.33 11.96 -2.00
C ILE A 16 -4.03 10.84 -1.01
N LEU A 17 -3.24 9.88 -1.42
CA LEU A 17 -2.87 8.70 -0.65
C LEU A 17 -1.45 8.85 -0.13
N GLN A 18 -1.28 8.97 1.19
CA GLN A 18 0.02 9.06 1.84
C GLN A 18 0.46 7.69 2.35
N ALA A 19 1.61 7.21 1.86
CA ALA A 19 2.16 5.90 2.16
C ALA A 19 2.73 5.83 3.59
N ASN A 20 2.31 4.85 4.38
CA ASN A 20 2.70 4.72 5.79
C ASN A 20 3.39 3.38 6.12
N LYS A 21 2.99 2.30 5.46
CA LYS A 21 3.56 0.96 5.70
C LYS A 21 3.68 0.18 4.41
N LEU A 22 4.79 -0.51 4.26
CA LEU A 22 5.10 -1.41 3.15
C LEU A 22 5.20 -2.81 3.74
N THR A 23 4.45 -3.75 3.20
CA THR A 23 4.58 -5.16 3.56
C THR A 23 4.98 -5.97 2.34
N LEU A 24 6.07 -6.71 2.47
CA LEU A 24 6.53 -7.67 1.48
C LEU A 24 6.12 -9.07 1.91
N PHE A 25 5.43 -9.79 1.04
CA PHE A 25 5.07 -11.18 1.27
C PHE A 25 5.10 -11.96 -0.04
N GLN A 26 6.01 -12.93 -0.14
CA GLN A 26 6.28 -13.68 -1.36
C GLN A 26 6.65 -12.74 -2.53
N GLN A 27 5.88 -12.76 -3.63
CA GLN A 27 6.06 -11.89 -4.80
C GLN A 27 5.13 -10.66 -4.76
N CYS A 28 4.41 -10.49 -3.64
CA CYS A 28 3.47 -9.40 -3.45
C CYS A 28 4.07 -8.31 -2.57
N LYS A 29 3.66 -7.09 -2.89
CA LYS A 29 3.93 -5.90 -2.10
C LYS A 29 2.59 -5.23 -1.83
N ILE A 30 2.33 -4.93 -0.56
CA ILE A 30 1.19 -4.11 -0.16
C ILE A 30 1.72 -2.81 0.42
N ILE A 31 1.09 -1.71 0.02
CA ILE A 31 1.35 -0.40 0.62
C ILE A 31 0.08 0.06 1.31
N GLU A 32 0.16 0.26 2.62
CA GLU A 32 -0.89 0.88 3.40
C GLU A 32 -0.73 2.39 3.33
N CYS A 33 -1.79 3.05 2.90
CA CYS A 33 -1.86 4.50 2.79
C CYS A 33 -2.97 5.05 3.68
N VAL A 34 -2.83 6.30 4.09
CA VAL A 34 -3.94 7.12 4.61
C VAL A 34 -4.34 8.10 3.52
N GLY A 35 -5.62 8.10 3.17
CA GLY A 35 -6.19 9.04 2.23
C GLY A 35 -6.45 10.40 2.86
N SER A 36 -6.58 11.43 2.02
CA SER A 36 -7.00 12.78 2.41
C SER A 36 -8.42 12.84 3.00
N ASP A 37 -9.20 11.78 2.81
CA ASP A 37 -10.51 11.51 3.42
C ASP A 37 -10.41 10.84 4.80
N ASN A 38 -9.20 10.66 5.34
CA ASN A 38 -8.89 9.91 6.56
C ASN A 38 -9.25 8.42 6.52
N LEU A 39 -9.46 7.84 5.34
CA LEU A 39 -9.64 6.40 5.20
C LEU A 39 -8.30 5.72 4.94
N HIS A 40 -8.18 4.48 5.40
CA HIS A 40 -7.02 3.64 5.11
C HIS A 40 -7.23 2.91 3.78
N TYR A 41 -6.18 2.83 2.99
CA TYR A 41 -6.19 2.16 1.69
C TYR A 41 -5.04 1.15 1.60
N LEU A 42 -5.30 0.05 0.90
CA LEU A 42 -4.33 -0.96 0.54
C LEU A 42 -4.08 -0.91 -0.96
N LEU A 43 -2.83 -0.66 -1.34
CA LEU A 43 -2.38 -0.72 -2.72
C LEU A 43 -1.65 -2.03 -2.92
N PHE A 44 -2.13 -2.84 -3.86
CA PHE A 44 -1.61 -4.17 -4.13
C PHE A 44 -0.71 -4.14 -5.36
N PHE A 45 0.47 -4.73 -5.21
CA PHE A 45 1.42 -4.92 -6.29
C PHE A 45 1.85 -6.38 -6.33
N HIS A 46 2.08 -6.89 -7.54
CA HIS A 46 2.67 -8.21 -7.75
C HIS A 46 3.87 -8.04 -8.69
N LYS A 47 5.06 -8.45 -8.24
CA LYS A 47 6.32 -8.21 -8.96
C LYS A 47 6.51 -6.74 -9.37
N ASP A 48 6.16 -5.83 -8.47
CA ASP A 48 6.20 -4.37 -8.65
C ASP A 48 5.19 -3.79 -9.65
N ASP A 49 4.38 -4.61 -10.32
CA ASP A 49 3.26 -4.16 -11.14
C ASP A 49 2.06 -3.83 -10.26
N PHE A 50 1.45 -2.66 -10.47
CA PHE A 50 0.23 -2.26 -9.77
C PHE A 50 -0.95 -3.16 -10.20
N LEU A 51 -1.66 -3.70 -9.21
CA LEU A 51 -2.84 -4.53 -9.44
C LEU A 51 -4.14 -3.79 -9.16
N THR A 52 -4.26 -3.25 -7.94
CA THR A 52 -5.50 -2.63 -7.48
C THR A 52 -5.27 -1.80 -6.22
N VAL A 53 -6.27 -0.99 -5.89
CA VAL A 53 -6.38 -0.22 -4.66
C VAL A 53 -7.75 -0.47 -4.04
N GLN A 54 -7.78 -0.72 -2.73
CA GLN A 54 -9.01 -0.96 -2.00
C GLN A 54 -8.98 -0.24 -0.65
N PRO A 55 -10.11 0.25 -0.14
CA PRO A 55 -10.22 0.64 1.27
C PRO A 55 -9.81 -0.54 2.16
N LEU A 56 -9.14 -0.24 3.28
CA LEU A 56 -8.84 -1.23 4.29
C LEU A 56 -10.16 -1.71 4.90
N VAL A 57 -10.37 -3.01 4.89
CA VAL A 57 -11.51 -3.69 5.50
C VAL A 57 -11.03 -4.64 6.57
N GLU A 58 -11.91 -5.01 7.50
CA GLU A 58 -11.63 -6.12 8.40
C GLU A 58 -11.42 -7.41 7.60
N PHE A 59 -10.43 -8.21 7.99
CA PHE A 59 -10.09 -9.45 7.31
C PHE A 59 -9.87 -10.59 8.30
N ASP A 60 -10.22 -11.80 7.86
CA ASP A 60 -9.97 -13.03 8.60
C ASP A 60 -8.45 -13.32 8.63
N GLN A 61 -7.95 -13.89 9.72
CA GLN A 61 -6.57 -14.37 9.85
C GLN A 61 -6.22 -15.44 8.80
N ALA A 62 -7.19 -16.24 8.37
CA ALA A 62 -7.01 -17.24 7.32
C ALA A 62 -6.95 -16.63 5.90
N SER A 63 -7.30 -15.35 5.75
CA SER A 63 -7.26 -14.65 4.47
C SER A 63 -5.82 -14.33 4.04
N PHE A 64 -5.65 -13.89 2.79
CA PHE A 64 -4.37 -13.41 2.30
C PHE A 64 -3.82 -12.25 3.15
N LEU A 65 -4.67 -11.30 3.54
CA LEU A 65 -4.28 -10.17 4.39
C LEU A 65 -3.88 -10.63 5.79
N GLY A 66 -4.60 -11.60 6.35
CA GLY A 66 -4.25 -12.20 7.64
C GLY A 66 -2.89 -12.90 7.63
N HIS A 67 -2.59 -13.67 6.58
CA HIS A 67 -1.26 -14.26 6.40
C HIS A 67 -0.16 -13.20 6.21
N LEU A 68 -0.47 -12.13 5.48
CA LEU A 68 0.46 -11.03 5.25
C LEU A 68 0.78 -10.27 6.52
N GLU A 69 -0.19 -10.06 7.40
CA GLU A 69 0.04 -9.47 8.73
C GLU A 69 0.93 -10.37 9.61
N GLN A 70 0.72 -11.68 9.58
CA GLN A 70 1.46 -12.62 10.44
C GLN A 70 2.87 -12.95 9.93
N LYS A 71 3.07 -12.96 8.61
CA LYS A 71 4.28 -13.52 7.97
C LYS A 71 4.98 -12.53 7.03
N GLY A 72 4.38 -11.37 6.77
CA GLY A 72 4.96 -10.34 5.93
C GLY A 72 6.12 -9.63 6.61
N SER A 73 7.07 -9.15 5.80
CA SER A 73 8.11 -8.24 6.28
C SER A 73 7.61 -6.81 6.18
N CYS A 74 7.39 -6.18 7.33
CA CYS A 74 6.85 -4.84 7.45
C CYS A 74 7.95 -3.78 7.54
N ILE A 75 7.82 -2.72 6.76
CA ILE A 75 8.70 -1.55 6.78
C ILE A 75 7.82 -0.32 6.91
N HIS A 76 8.04 0.46 7.97
CA HIS A 76 7.27 1.66 8.25
C HIS A 76 7.95 2.90 7.66
N ALA A 77 7.15 3.85 7.21
CA ALA A 77 7.61 5.20 6.93
C ALA A 77 7.74 6.01 8.25
N PRO A 78 8.66 6.99 8.33
CA PRO A 78 9.71 7.27 7.36
C PRO A 78 10.94 6.38 7.58
N SER A 79 11.35 5.63 6.56
CA SER A 79 12.60 4.86 6.56
C SER A 79 13.30 5.01 5.21
N PRO A 80 14.65 5.09 5.15
CA PRO A 80 15.37 5.07 3.88
C PRO A 80 15.04 3.83 3.05
N LEU A 81 14.88 2.68 3.70
CA LEU A 81 14.55 1.42 3.04
C LEU A 81 13.14 1.46 2.42
N PHE A 82 12.20 2.14 3.08
CA PHE A 82 10.86 2.36 2.54
C PHE A 82 10.93 3.05 1.18
N SER A 83 11.64 4.19 1.10
CA SER A 83 11.78 4.98 -0.13
C SER A 83 12.51 4.22 -1.26
N LEU A 84 13.40 3.29 -0.93
CA LEU A 84 14.13 2.48 -1.92
C LEU A 84 13.27 1.35 -2.49
N LEU A 85 12.31 0.87 -1.71
CA LEU A 85 11.45 -0.25 -2.07
C LEU A 85 10.09 0.19 -2.59
N LEU A 86 9.82 1.49 -2.71
CA LEU A 86 8.60 1.96 -3.34
C LEU A 86 8.60 1.65 -4.84
N PRO A 87 7.45 1.24 -5.41
CA PRO A 87 7.31 1.04 -6.85
C PRO A 87 7.38 2.40 -7.57
N ALA A 88 7.91 2.37 -8.80
CA ALA A 88 8.11 3.57 -9.61
C ALA A 88 6.80 4.06 -10.21
N ALA A 89 6.07 4.90 -9.45
CA ALA A 89 4.80 5.54 -9.80
C ALA A 89 3.65 4.59 -10.20
N ILE A 90 2.47 4.87 -9.71
CA ILE A 90 1.24 4.18 -10.12
C ILE A 90 0.72 4.96 -11.32
N SER A 91 0.90 4.41 -12.53
CA SER A 91 0.39 4.98 -13.78
C SER A 91 -1.01 4.49 -14.10
#